data_AF-A0A432HNK0-F1
#
_entry.id   AF-A0A432HNK0-F1
#
_cell.length_a   1.000
_cell.length_b   1.000
_cell.length_c   1.000
_cell.angle_alpha   90.00
_cell.angle_beta   90.00
_cell.angle_gamma   90.00
#
_symmetry.space_group_name_H-M   'P 1'
#
loop_
_entity.id
_entity.type
_entity.pdbx_description
1 polymer ?
#
loop_
_entity_poly.entity_id
_entity_poly.type
_entity_poly.pdbx_seq_one_letter_code
_entity_poly.pdbx_strand_id
1 'polypeptide(L)'
;MNSKIPVIVVVFVLLAFYGCAPVVYAPRASLDTPARHVENGIRFLNAGKVEDAFREFNRAKSLDPGYASAYVGIGFCYGLMGNYEKGLKIMEAAGRLLKQ
;
A
#
# COMPACT_ATOMS: atom_id res chain seq x y z
N MET A 1 -59.30 1.00 -30.52
CA MET A 1 -58.61 0.67 -29.26
C MET A 1 -57.54 -0.40 -29.56
N ASN A 2 -56.36 0.01 -30.02
CA ASN A 2 -55.21 -0.88 -30.19
C ASN A 2 -53.95 -0.02 -30.07
N SER A 3 -53.42 0.05 -28.84
CA SER A 3 -52.24 0.82 -28.47
C SER A 3 -51.00 0.10 -28.97
N LYS A 4 -50.62 0.35 -30.23
CA LYS A 4 -49.31 -0.07 -30.75
C LYS A 4 -48.28 0.93 -30.26
N ILE A 5 -47.83 0.76 -29.02
CA ILE A 5 -46.57 1.34 -28.56
C ILE A 5 -45.51 0.86 -29.57
N PRO A 6 -44.83 1.76 -30.31
CA PRO A 6 -43.90 1.34 -31.34
C PRO A 6 -42.78 0.55 -30.66
N VAL A 7 -42.51 -0.66 -31.14
CA VAL A 7 -41.47 -1.56 -30.62
C VAL A 7 -40.12 -0.83 -30.48
N ILE A 8 -39.88 0.15 -31.36
CA ILE A 8 -38.73 1.07 -31.32
C ILE A 8 -38.62 1.83 -29.99
N VAL A 9 -39.73 2.30 -29.42
CA VAL A 9 -39.74 3.01 -28.13
C VAL A 9 -39.41 2.07 -26.98
N VAL A 10 -39.89 0.82 -27.03
CA VAL A 10 -39.55 -0.19 -26.01
C VAL A 10 -38.06 -0.55 -26.07
N VAL A 11 -37.49 -0.71 -27.27
CA VAL A 11 -36.06 -0.99 -27.46
C VAL A 11 -35.19 0.19 -27.01
N PHE A 12 -35.59 1.43 -27.30
CA PHE A 12 -34.87 2.62 -26.84
C PHE A 12 -34.86 2.76 -25.33
N VAL A 13 -36.00 2.48 -24.68
CA VAL A 13 -36.13 2.51 -23.23
C VAL A 13 -35.24 1.43 -22.61
N LEU A 14 -35.24 0.21 -23.15
CA LEU A 14 -34.38 -0.87 -22.66
C LEU A 14 -32.89 -0.53 -22.79
N LEU A 15 -32.44 0.00 -23.93
CA LEU A 15 -31.04 0.41 -24.13
C LEU A 15 -30.59 1.52 -23.18
N ALA A 16 -31.48 2.46 -22.84
CA ALA A 16 -31.20 3.51 -21.86
C ALA A 16 -31.01 2.95 -20.43
N PHE A 17 -31.63 1.82 -20.10
CA PHE A 17 -31.46 1.14 -18.80
C PHE A 17 -30.19 0.29 -18.71
N TYR A 18 -29.64 -0.21 -19.82
CA TYR A 18 -28.39 -1.01 -19.84
C TYR A 18 -27.11 -0.16 -19.91
N GLY A 19 -27.21 1.14 -20.19
CA GLY A 19 -26.06 2.04 -20.40
C GLY A 19 -25.30 2.47 -19.14
N CYS A 20 -25.85 2.24 -17.94
CA CYS A 20 -25.20 2.55 -16.67
C CYS A 20 -24.98 1.27 -15.85
N ALA A 21 -24.20 0.33 -16.38
CA ALA A 21 -23.40 -0.49 -15.48
C ALA A 21 -22.33 0.43 -14.91
N PRO A 22 -22.36 0.79 -13.60
CA PRO A 22 -21.17 1.38 -13.02
C PRO A 22 -20.10 0.31 -13.20
N VAL A 23 -19.00 0.65 -13.88
CA VAL A 23 -17.80 -0.16 -13.72
C VAL A 23 -17.57 -0.19 -12.21
N VAL A 24 -17.84 -1.34 -11.59
CA VAL A 24 -17.47 -1.60 -10.22
C VAL A 24 -15.95 -1.71 -10.28
N TYR A 25 -15.28 -0.56 -10.31
CA TYR A 25 -13.94 -0.45 -9.81
C TYR A 25 -14.08 -0.90 -8.37
N ALA A 26 -13.74 -2.17 -8.12
CA ALA A 26 -13.49 -2.62 -6.77
C ALA A 26 -12.63 -1.52 -6.14
N PRO A 27 -13.09 -0.86 -5.06
CA PRO A 27 -12.30 0.17 -4.44
C PRO A 27 -10.94 -0.47 -4.19
N ARG A 28 -9.85 0.11 -4.71
CA ARG A 28 -8.48 -0.28 -4.33
C ARG A 28 -8.29 0.14 -2.88
N ALA A 29 -9.05 -0.48 -1.99
CA ALA A 29 -8.96 -0.35 -0.57
C ALA A 29 -7.60 -0.94 -0.21
N SER A 30 -6.67 -0.02 0.06
CA SER A 30 -5.46 -0.20 0.85
C SER A 30 -4.56 -1.39 0.46
N LEU A 31 -3.65 -1.17 -0.48
CA LEU A 31 -2.41 -1.95 -0.54
C LEU A 31 -1.48 -1.63 0.67
N ASP A 32 -1.99 -1.11 1.80
CA ASP A 32 -1.25 -0.67 2.99
C ASP A 32 -0.68 -1.89 3.73
N THR A 33 0.32 -2.51 3.11
CA THR A 33 0.96 -3.75 3.54
C THR A 33 2.39 -3.45 3.98
N PRO A 34 2.92 -4.18 4.99
CA PRO A 34 4.30 -4.00 5.42
C PRO A 34 5.30 -4.12 4.29
N ALA A 35 5.09 -5.10 3.39
CA ALA A 35 5.95 -5.35 2.24
C ALA A 35 6.05 -4.13 1.31
N ARG A 36 4.91 -3.50 0.98
CA ARG A 36 4.93 -2.36 0.06
C ARG A 36 5.58 -1.12 0.68
N HIS A 37 5.39 -0.92 1.97
CA HIS A 37 6.08 0.14 2.70
C HIS A 37 7.60 -0.12 2.76
N VAL A 38 8.05 -1.36 2.91
CA VAL A 38 9.48 -1.70 2.79
C VAL A 38 10.01 -1.41 1.38
N GLU A 39 9.29 -1.80 0.34
CA GLU A 39 9.67 -1.52 -1.05
C GLU A 39 9.80 -0.01 -1.33
N ASN A 40 8.81 0.78 -0.88
CA ASN A 40 8.87 2.23 -0.96
C ASN A 40 10.07 2.80 -0.19
N GLY A 41 10.33 2.31 1.01
CA GLY A 41 11.47 2.71 1.82
C GLY A 41 12.80 2.49 1.11
N ILE A 42 12.97 1.33 0.45
CA ILE A 42 14.14 1.04 -0.38
C ILE A 42 14.26 2.03 -1.55
N ARG A 43 13.15 2.34 -2.22
CA ARG A 43 13.16 3.33 -3.31
C ARG A 43 13.56 4.73 -2.82
N PHE A 44 13.11 5.14 -1.64
CA PHE A 44 13.51 6.41 -1.04
C PHE A 44 14.99 6.43 -0.65
N LEU A 45 15.53 5.32 -0.11
CA LEU A 45 16.96 5.18 0.16
C LEU A 45 17.79 5.32 -1.11
N ASN A 46 17.38 4.66 -2.20
CA ASN A 46 18.06 4.78 -3.50
C ASN A 46 18.01 6.21 -4.06
N ALA A 47 17.00 6.99 -3.68
CA ALA A 47 16.88 8.41 -4.01
C ALA A 47 17.60 9.35 -3.02
N GLY A 48 18.31 8.81 -2.01
CA GLY A 48 18.98 9.58 -0.96
C GLY A 48 18.03 10.25 0.05
N LYS A 49 16.73 9.94 0.01
CA LYS A 49 15.71 10.53 0.88
C LYS A 49 15.54 9.70 2.14
N VAL A 50 16.49 9.82 3.06
CA VAL A 50 16.60 8.95 4.24
C VAL A 50 15.41 9.12 5.20
N GLU A 51 14.92 10.34 5.39
CA GLU A 51 13.78 10.64 6.27
C GLU A 51 12.48 10.04 5.72
N ASP A 52 12.27 10.10 4.41
CA ASP A 52 11.10 9.52 3.74
C ASP A 52 11.14 7.99 3.86
N ALA A 53 12.31 7.40 3.63
CA ALA A 53 12.51 5.96 3.81
C ALA A 53 12.21 5.52 5.24
N PHE A 54 12.70 6.29 6.23
CA PHE A 54 12.45 6.02 7.64
C PHE A 54 10.94 6.02 7.96
N ARG A 55 10.16 6.95 7.40
CA ARG A 55 8.70 6.98 7.59
C ARG A 55 8.03 5.73 7.01
N GLU A 56 8.41 5.32 5.81
CA GLU A 56 7.88 4.11 5.19
C GLU A 56 8.20 2.85 6.01
N PHE A 57 9.45 2.68 6.46
CA PHE A 57 9.79 1.52 7.30
C PHE A 57 9.07 1.53 8.65
N ASN A 58 8.84 2.71 9.26
CA ASN A 58 8.02 2.78 10.47
C ASN A 58 6.56 2.45 10.21
N ARG A 59 6.02 2.80 9.03
CA ARG A 59 4.67 2.37 8.63
C ARG A 59 4.62 0.85 8.52
N ALA A 60 5.61 0.22 7.87
CA ALA A 60 5.71 -1.23 7.78
C ALA A 60 5.74 -1.90 9.16
N LYS A 61 6.57 -1.38 10.09
CA LYS A 61 6.62 -1.84 11.48
C LYS A 61 5.29 -1.66 12.22
N SER A 62 4.56 -0.57 11.96
CA SER A 62 3.26 -0.34 12.60
C SER A 62 2.17 -1.27 12.12
N LEU A 63 2.26 -1.72 10.87
CA LEU A 63 1.31 -2.66 10.25
C LEU A 63 1.59 -4.09 10.71
N ASP A 64 2.87 -4.46 10.79
CA ASP A 64 3.31 -5.76 11.30
C ASP A 64 4.56 -5.59 12.18
N PRO A 65 4.39 -5.63 13.51
CA PRO A 65 5.50 -5.57 14.46
C PRO A 65 6.48 -6.73 14.36
N GLY A 66 6.14 -7.83 13.68
CA GLY A 66 7.02 -8.97 13.42
C GLY A 66 7.77 -8.89 12.09
N TYR A 67 7.52 -7.86 11.27
CA TYR A 67 8.12 -7.74 9.95
C TYR A 67 9.60 -7.35 10.02
N ALA A 68 10.49 -8.34 10.12
CA ALA A 68 11.92 -8.13 10.35
C ALA A 68 12.56 -7.16 9.34
N SER A 69 12.17 -7.19 8.07
CA SER A 69 12.66 -6.29 7.03
C SER A 69 12.43 -4.81 7.35
N ALA A 70 11.33 -4.47 8.04
CA ALA A 70 11.08 -3.10 8.48
C ALA A 70 12.12 -2.64 9.51
N TYR A 71 12.48 -3.50 10.46
CA TYR A 71 13.50 -3.19 11.47
C TYR A 71 14.88 -3.05 10.84
N VAL A 72 15.23 -3.90 9.87
CA VAL A 72 16.49 -3.76 9.11
C VAL A 72 16.54 -2.40 8.40
N GLY A 73 15.46 -2.00 7.72
CA GLY A 73 15.36 -0.71 7.05
C GLY A 73 15.49 0.49 8.01
N ILE A 74 14.83 0.43 9.18
CA ILE A 74 14.94 1.45 10.24
C ILE A 74 16.37 1.54 10.76
N GLY A 75 17.02 0.41 11.03
CA GLY A 75 18.41 0.36 11.51
C GLY A 75 19.39 0.97 10.51
N PHE A 76 19.21 0.66 9.22
CA PHE A 76 19.99 1.24 8.14
C PHE A 76 19.80 2.76 8.04
N CYS A 77 18.56 3.24 8.12
CA CYS A 77 18.26 4.68 8.13
C CYS A 77 18.95 5.40 9.30
N TYR A 78 18.92 4.82 10.50
CA TYR A 78 19.64 5.40 11.65
C TYR A 78 21.15 5.47 11.42
N GLY A 79 21.75 4.46 10.78
CA GLY A 79 23.16 4.49 10.39
C GLY A 79 23.47 5.61 9.41
N LEU A 80 22.60 5.84 8.41
CA LEU A 80 22.74 6.94 7.46
C LEU A 80 22.55 8.32 8.11
N MET A 81 21.71 8.43 9.14
CA MET A 81 21.53 9.66 9.93
C MET A 81 22.65 9.87 10.98
N GLY A 82 23.65 8.97 11.06
CA GLY A 82 24.74 9.02 12.04
C GLY A 82 24.34 8.61 13.47
N ASN A 83 23.13 8.09 13.67
CA ASN A 83 22.64 7.64 14.97
C ASN A 83 22.88 6.13 15.18
N TYR A 84 24.16 5.75 15.25
CA TYR A 84 24.58 4.36 15.31
C TYR A 84 24.05 3.60 16.54
N GLU A 85 23.94 4.26 17.69
CA GLU A 85 23.43 3.63 18.92
C GLU A 85 21.97 3.17 18.76
N LYS A 86 21.10 4.05 18.23
CA LYS A 86 19.70 3.67 17.95
C LYS A 86 19.63 2.63 16.83
N GLY A 87 20.47 2.74 15.81
CA GLY A 87 20.55 1.78 14.71
C GLY A 87 20.87 0.37 15.22
N LEU A 88 21.88 0.23 16.07
CA LEU A 88 22.29 -1.05 16.64
C LEU A 88 21.18 -1.69 17.47
N LYS A 89 20.55 -0.92 18.36
CA LYS A 89 19.44 -1.39 19.19
C LYS A 89 18.25 -1.91 18.35
N ILE A 90 17.98 -1.26 17.21
CA ILE A 90 16.94 -1.71 16.29
C ILE A 90 17.36 -2.99 15.55
N MET A 91 18.63 -3.10 15.12
CA MET A 91 19.12 -4.32 14.45
C MET A 91 19.13 -5.54 15.39
N GLU A 92 19.41 -5.34 16.68
CA GLU A 92 19.25 -6.40 17.69
C GLU A 92 17.81 -6.88 17.82
N ALA A 93 16.82 -5.98 17.70
CA ALA A 93 15.42 -6.37 17.64
C ALA A 93 15.11 -7.17 16.37
N ALA A 94 15.62 -6.75 15.20
CA ALA A 94 15.47 -7.49 13.95
C ALA A 94 16.03 -8.91 14.04
N GLY A 95 17.23 -9.07 14.62
CA GLY A 95 17.88 -10.37 14.78
C GLY A 95 17.14 -11.33 15.71
N ARG A 96 16.33 -10.82 16.65
CA ARG A 96 15.45 -11.65 17.48
C ARG A 96 14.23 -12.15 16.70
N LEU A 97 13.66 -11.31 15.84
CA LEU A 97 12.51 -11.68 14.99
C LEU A 97 12.88 -12.74 13.96
N LEU A 98 14.09 -12.69 13.41
CA LEU A 98 14.56 -13.67 12.41
C LEU A 98 14.92 -15.04 12.98
N LYS A 99 15.05 -15.16 14.31
CA LYS A 99 15.41 -16.41 15.00
C LYS A 99 14.19 -17.19 15.52
N GLN A 100 13.00 -16.62 15.39
CA GLN A 100 11.72 -17.27 15.72
C GLN A 100 11.19 -17.98 14.48
#